data_AF-A0A3A9W5R2-F1
#
_entry.id   AF-A0A3A9W5R2-F1
#
_cell.length_a   1.000
_cell.length_b   1.000
_cell.length_c   1.000
_cell.angle_alpha   90.00
_cell.angle_beta   90.00
_cell.angle_gamma   90.00
#
_symmetry.space_group_name_H-M   'P 1'
#
loop_
_entity.id
_entity.type
_entity.pdbx_description
1 polymer ?
#
loop_
_entity_poly.entity_id
_entity_poly.type
_entity_poly.pdbx_seq_one_letter_code
_entity_poly.pdbx_strand_id
1 'polypeptide(L)'
;MKNITYLKIIFFSLTLFSFSCKQNNSSDQENEEPVTKVIKENISQVTQKEPKTTITDFQGIWESFSYYLEHESEFKDFNKNKYYKVIKGKETLNITLIDGNKDSLEIYRGYLGFWDSFDSTLLSSENSLKENLNESGKFLVRFKKGLKEYNKEDVETSTNFSRYFEITEVFDDDFNYDKEPEKFSFKTLSGIPEHIFSALKKKSKDGVNYIEEYNIKQYSSKIKVITEKTFFHNEKSKNSKRKAFLVKNDIAYLEEEFDDWVKVYFDGKIISSGYLKRADIEILK
;
A
#
# COMPACT_ATOMS: atom_id res chain seq x y z
N MET A 1 -20.26 21.97 -40.18
CA MET A 1 -21.54 22.72 -40.27
C MET A 1 -22.69 21.73 -40.26
N LYS A 2 -23.75 22.02 -39.47
CA LYS A 2 -25.04 21.31 -39.27
C LYS A 2 -24.95 20.02 -38.42
N ASN A 3 -25.15 20.12 -37.11
CA ASN A 3 -26.41 20.10 -36.34
C ASN A 3 -27.21 18.80 -36.49
N ILE A 4 -27.20 17.99 -35.43
CA ILE A 4 -28.27 17.04 -35.14
C ILE A 4 -28.70 17.28 -33.68
N THR A 5 -29.90 17.82 -33.57
CA THR A 5 -30.66 18.11 -32.37
C THR A 5 -31.28 16.81 -31.84
N TYR A 6 -31.11 16.48 -30.56
CA TYR A 6 -32.05 15.60 -29.87
C TYR A 6 -32.45 16.20 -28.52
N LEU A 7 -33.67 16.75 -28.54
CA LEU A 7 -34.47 17.16 -27.41
C LEU A 7 -35.24 15.90 -26.94
N LYS A 8 -35.05 15.47 -25.68
CA LYS A 8 -36.04 14.65 -24.99
C LYS A 8 -36.35 15.29 -23.64
N ILE A 9 -37.51 15.94 -23.64
CA ILE A 9 -38.25 16.42 -22.48
C ILE A 9 -38.74 15.21 -21.70
N ILE A 10 -38.45 15.13 -20.40
CA ILE A 10 -39.29 14.41 -19.44
C ILE A 10 -39.53 15.34 -18.25
N PHE A 11 -40.78 15.80 -18.18
CA PHE A 11 -41.41 16.43 -17.02
C PHE A 11 -41.58 15.39 -15.91
N PHE A 12 -41.20 15.72 -14.68
CA PHE A 12 -41.92 15.19 -13.52
C PHE A 12 -42.02 16.26 -12.43
N SER A 13 -43.27 16.58 -12.10
CA SER A 13 -43.68 17.62 -11.16
C SER A 13 -43.77 17.06 -9.74
N LEU A 14 -43.39 17.95 -8.82
CA LEU A 14 -43.63 18.04 -7.37
C LEU A 14 -44.67 17.10 -6.75
N THR A 15 -44.37 16.68 -5.52
CA THR A 15 -45.13 17.10 -4.33
C THR A 15 -44.24 17.26 -3.10
N LEU A 16 -44.09 18.52 -2.65
CA LEU A 16 -43.79 18.85 -1.25
C LEU A 16 -45.05 18.56 -0.42
N PHE A 17 -44.91 17.85 0.68
CA PHE A 17 -45.84 17.95 1.80
C PHE A 17 -45.13 18.64 2.96
N SER A 18 -45.42 19.93 3.11
CA SER A 18 -45.29 20.66 4.36
C SER A 18 -46.67 20.65 5.01
N PHE A 19 -46.81 20.02 6.18
CA PHE A 19 -47.89 20.33 7.11
C PHE A 19 -47.32 20.97 8.36
N SER A 20 -47.98 22.05 8.76
CA SER A 20 -47.64 22.96 9.84
C SER A 20 -48.62 22.81 11.00
N CYS A 21 -48.22 23.36 12.15
CA CYS A 21 -48.99 23.90 13.27
C CYS A 21 -49.25 23.04 14.53
N LYS A 22 -48.71 23.62 15.63
CA LYS A 22 -49.33 24.01 16.92
C LYS A 22 -49.00 23.22 18.21
N GLN A 23 -48.20 23.90 19.04
CA GLN A 23 -48.29 24.10 20.51
C GLN A 23 -49.46 23.45 21.27
N ASN A 24 -49.21 22.76 22.40
CA ASN A 24 -49.11 23.34 23.76
C ASN A 24 -48.96 22.28 24.88
N ASN A 25 -48.03 22.55 25.80
CA ASN A 25 -47.98 22.38 27.27
C ASN A 25 -48.50 21.16 28.06
N SER A 26 -47.65 20.81 29.06
CA SER A 26 -47.91 20.23 30.41
C SER A 26 -48.39 18.76 30.47
N SER A 27 -47.93 17.91 31.40
CA SER A 27 -47.63 18.13 32.82
C SER A 27 -46.83 16.96 33.41
N ASP A 28 -46.25 17.23 34.57
CA ASP A 28 -45.41 16.39 35.42
C ASP A 28 -46.10 15.19 36.10
N GLN A 29 -45.23 14.37 36.70
CA GLN A 29 -45.34 13.57 37.95
C GLN A 29 -45.52 12.04 37.89
N GLU A 30 -44.44 11.41 38.38
CA GLU A 30 -44.40 10.40 39.46
C GLU A 30 -45.13 9.07 39.24
N ASN A 31 -44.36 7.96 39.23
CA ASN A 31 -44.23 7.17 40.46
C ASN A 31 -43.15 6.09 40.40
N GLU A 32 -42.72 5.75 41.61
CA GLU A 32 -41.60 4.93 42.04
C GLU A 32 -41.66 3.44 41.61
N GLU A 33 -40.47 2.85 41.53
CA GLU A 33 -40.15 1.41 41.43
C GLU A 33 -40.68 0.59 42.65
N PRO A 34 -40.40 -0.73 42.85
CA PRO A 34 -39.66 -1.74 42.07
C PRO A 34 -40.38 -3.12 41.98
N VAL A 35 -39.79 -4.08 41.26
CA VAL A 35 -39.53 -5.48 41.70
C VAL A 35 -39.11 -6.30 40.47
N THR A 36 -37.80 -6.43 40.35
CA THR A 36 -37.03 -7.63 39.99
C THR A 36 -37.84 -8.83 39.47
N LYS A 37 -37.85 -9.02 38.14
CA LYS A 37 -37.79 -10.35 37.55
C LYS A 37 -36.71 -10.39 36.48
N VAL A 38 -35.62 -11.04 36.90
CA VAL A 38 -34.48 -11.52 36.15
C VAL A 38 -34.93 -12.06 34.78
N ILE A 39 -34.64 -11.31 33.72
CA ILE A 39 -34.41 -11.88 32.39
C ILE A 39 -32.93 -11.63 32.12
N LYS A 40 -32.11 -12.57 32.58
CA LYS A 40 -30.77 -12.80 32.01
C LYS A 40 -30.99 -13.39 30.62
N GLU A 41 -31.32 -12.55 29.66
CA GLU A 41 -31.07 -12.90 28.27
C GLU A 41 -29.61 -12.61 27.99
N ASN A 42 -28.85 -13.70 27.91
CA ASN A 42 -27.53 -13.78 27.30
C ASN A 42 -27.62 -13.20 25.88
N ILE A 43 -27.43 -11.90 25.76
CA ILE A 43 -26.83 -11.34 24.56
C ILE A 43 -25.35 -11.66 24.71
N SER A 44 -25.00 -12.89 24.34
CA SER A 44 -23.65 -13.21 23.88
C SER A 44 -23.43 -12.33 22.65
N GLN A 45 -22.99 -11.09 22.90
CA GLN A 45 -22.27 -10.31 21.91
C GLN A 45 -21.15 -11.22 21.46
N VAL A 46 -21.33 -11.81 20.28
CA VAL A 46 -20.22 -12.24 19.46
C VAL A 46 -19.45 -10.96 19.22
N THR A 47 -18.53 -10.66 20.14
CA THR A 47 -17.45 -9.72 19.88
C THR A 47 -16.70 -10.42 18.76
N GLN A 48 -17.03 -10.09 17.51
CA GLN A 48 -16.14 -10.38 16.41
C GLN A 48 -14.86 -9.67 16.82
N LYS A 49 -13.90 -10.42 17.38
CA LYS A 49 -12.54 -9.94 17.54
C LYS A 49 -12.12 -9.55 16.14
N GLU A 50 -12.06 -8.25 15.87
CA GLU A 50 -11.36 -7.77 14.70
C GLU A 50 -10.01 -8.48 14.67
N PRO A 51 -9.62 -9.07 13.53
CA PRO A 51 -8.33 -9.74 13.44
C PRO A 51 -7.26 -8.75 13.86
N LYS A 52 -6.51 -9.08 14.91
CA LYS A 52 -5.47 -8.20 15.45
C LYS A 52 -4.38 -8.08 14.39
N THR A 53 -4.30 -6.94 13.72
CA THR A 53 -3.25 -6.67 12.74
C THR A 53 -1.88 -6.75 13.41
N THR A 54 -0.93 -7.35 12.71
CA THR A 54 0.43 -7.58 13.16
C THR A 54 1.44 -7.00 12.18
N ILE A 55 2.70 -6.83 12.59
CA ILE A 55 3.77 -6.39 11.68
C ILE A 55 4.12 -7.45 10.62
N THR A 56 3.59 -8.67 10.73
CA THR A 56 3.77 -9.75 9.73
C THR A 56 2.83 -9.60 8.54
N ASP A 57 1.64 -9.05 8.79
CA ASP A 57 0.90 -8.29 7.77
C ASP A 57 1.83 -7.12 7.34
N PHE A 58 1.67 -6.32 6.32
CA PHE A 58 2.70 -5.34 5.88
C PHE A 58 4.08 -5.88 5.42
N GLN A 59 4.52 -7.10 5.68
CA GLN A 59 5.79 -7.61 5.12
C GLN A 59 5.72 -7.61 3.59
N GLY A 60 6.77 -7.12 2.93
CA GLY A 60 6.85 -7.13 1.46
C GLY A 60 7.10 -5.77 0.82
N ILE A 61 6.74 -5.67 -0.46
CA ILE A 61 6.97 -4.50 -1.31
C ILE A 61 5.62 -3.84 -1.58
N TRP A 62 5.57 -2.53 -1.40
CA TRP A 62 4.36 -1.73 -1.46
C TRP A 62 4.55 -0.53 -2.38
N GLU A 63 3.49 -0.13 -3.08
CA GLU A 63 3.45 1.04 -3.96
C GLU A 63 2.24 1.91 -3.62
N SER A 64 2.47 3.22 -3.52
CA SER A 64 1.41 4.20 -3.29
C SER A 64 0.49 4.32 -4.50
N PHE A 65 -0.79 4.54 -4.24
CA PHE A 65 -1.79 4.95 -5.20
C PHE A 65 -2.84 5.83 -4.49
N SER A 66 -3.68 6.50 -5.28
CA SER A 66 -4.81 7.28 -4.76
C SER A 66 -6.13 6.61 -5.11
N TYR A 67 -7.08 6.65 -4.17
CA TYR A 67 -8.43 6.15 -4.37
C TYR A 67 -9.35 7.31 -4.75
N TYR A 68 -10.04 7.21 -5.89
CA TYR A 68 -11.06 8.19 -6.27
C TYR A 68 -12.43 7.66 -5.84
N LEU A 69 -13.04 8.27 -4.83
CA LEU A 69 -14.27 7.79 -4.20
C LEU A 69 -15.51 7.82 -5.10
N GLU A 70 -15.49 8.50 -6.26
CA GLU A 70 -16.72 8.63 -7.08
C GLU A 70 -16.98 7.44 -8.02
N HIS A 71 -16.01 6.54 -8.23
CA HIS A 71 -16.20 5.32 -9.03
C HIS A 71 -15.41 4.16 -8.42
N GLU A 72 -16.09 3.25 -7.71
CA GLU A 72 -15.56 2.11 -6.93
C GLU A 72 -14.73 1.07 -7.72
N SER A 73 -14.34 1.35 -8.98
CA SER A 73 -13.71 0.36 -9.86
C SER A 73 -12.34 0.76 -10.42
N GLU A 74 -11.84 1.98 -10.20
CA GLU A 74 -10.57 2.42 -10.80
C GLU A 74 -9.65 3.14 -9.81
N PHE A 75 -8.56 2.46 -9.41
CA PHE A 75 -7.42 3.10 -8.77
C PHE A 75 -6.77 4.07 -9.76
N LYS A 76 -6.81 5.37 -9.47
CA LYS A 76 -6.19 6.41 -10.30
C LYS A 76 -5.04 7.06 -9.55
N ASP A 77 -3.84 6.98 -10.13
CA ASP A 77 -2.64 7.63 -9.59
C ASP A 77 -2.65 9.10 -10.02
N PHE A 78 -3.07 10.00 -9.12
CA PHE A 78 -3.07 11.45 -9.34
C PHE A 78 -1.85 12.12 -8.70
N ASN A 79 -0.95 11.33 -8.11
CA ASN A 79 0.10 11.86 -7.27
C ASN A 79 1.23 12.43 -8.11
N LYS A 80 1.78 13.56 -7.64
CA LYS A 80 2.98 14.15 -8.22
C LYS A 80 4.20 13.23 -8.06
N ASN A 81 4.30 12.58 -6.91
CA ASN A 81 5.36 11.65 -6.55
C ASN A 81 4.84 10.23 -6.48
N LYS A 82 5.74 9.26 -6.64
CA LYS A 82 5.43 7.85 -6.44
C LYS A 82 6.25 7.29 -5.28
N TYR A 83 5.56 6.72 -4.30
CA TYR A 83 6.17 6.19 -3.09
C TYR A 83 6.19 4.67 -3.11
N TYR A 84 7.31 4.10 -2.70
CA TYR A 84 7.47 2.67 -2.50
C TYR A 84 7.94 2.40 -1.09
N LYS A 85 7.50 1.28 -0.53
CA LYS A 85 8.00 0.79 0.75
C LYS A 85 8.42 -0.65 0.65
N VAL A 86 9.56 -0.98 1.25
CA VAL A 86 9.95 -2.35 1.53
C VAL A 86 9.98 -2.53 3.04
N ILE A 87 9.18 -3.46 3.54
CA ILE A 87 9.04 -3.72 4.97
C ILE A 87 9.62 -5.11 5.26
N LYS A 88 10.61 -5.16 6.14
CA LYS A 88 11.33 -6.36 6.57
C LYS A 88 11.42 -6.41 8.08
N GLY A 89 10.66 -7.31 8.70
CA GLY A 89 10.43 -7.27 10.15
C GLY A 89 9.94 -5.89 10.54
N LYS A 90 10.63 -5.24 11.48
CA LYS A 90 10.34 -3.87 11.90
C LYS A 90 11.11 -2.81 11.12
N GLU A 91 11.94 -3.18 10.15
CA GLU A 91 12.70 -2.21 9.35
C GLU A 91 11.93 -1.82 8.09
N THR A 92 12.06 -0.56 7.70
CA THR A 92 11.46 -0.03 6.47
C THR A 92 12.48 0.66 5.60
N LEU A 93 12.29 0.51 4.28
CA LEU A 93 12.95 1.28 3.24
C LEU A 93 11.88 2.04 2.48
N ASN A 94 11.79 3.34 2.72
CA ASN A 94 10.91 4.23 1.97
C ASN A 94 11.68 4.80 0.78
N ILE A 95 11.09 4.73 -0.40
CA ILE A 95 11.69 5.18 -1.66
C ILE A 95 10.71 6.14 -2.32
N THR A 96 11.15 7.36 -2.59
CA THR A 96 10.35 8.38 -3.26
C THR A 96 10.91 8.62 -4.65
N LEU A 97 10.06 8.49 -5.67
CA LEU A 97 10.32 8.90 -7.03
C LEU A 97 9.74 10.30 -7.26
N ILE A 98 10.61 11.30 -7.35
CA ILE A 98 10.21 12.71 -7.51
C ILE A 98 9.90 13.00 -8.97
N ASP A 99 8.72 13.58 -9.24
CA ASP A 99 8.30 14.08 -10.57
C ASP A 99 8.43 13.04 -11.71
N GLY A 100 8.31 11.75 -11.39
CA GLY A 100 8.49 10.65 -12.36
C GLY A 100 9.90 10.57 -12.97
N ASN A 101 10.86 11.35 -12.46
CA ASN A 101 12.24 11.30 -12.91
C ASN A 101 12.92 10.04 -12.36
N LYS A 102 13.07 9.04 -13.23
CA LYS A 102 13.60 7.69 -12.92
C LYS A 102 14.97 7.70 -12.24
N ASP A 103 15.72 8.78 -12.36
CA ASP A 103 17.07 8.89 -11.81
C ASP A 103 17.14 9.62 -10.46
N SER A 104 16.08 10.31 -10.03
CA SER A 104 16.02 10.98 -8.72
C SER A 104 15.20 10.16 -7.72
N LEU A 105 15.90 9.27 -7.01
CA LEU A 105 15.35 8.55 -5.87
C LEU A 105 15.80 9.19 -4.56
N GLU A 106 14.84 9.56 -3.72
CA GLU A 106 15.08 9.76 -2.30
C GLU A 106 14.84 8.45 -1.55
N ILE A 107 15.71 8.14 -0.60
CA ILE A 107 15.68 6.88 0.13
C ILE A 107 15.80 7.19 1.62
N TYR A 108 14.81 6.74 2.38
CA TYR A 108 14.78 6.87 3.83
C TYR A 108 14.65 5.50 4.46
N ARG A 109 15.64 5.14 5.28
CA ARG A 109 15.61 3.96 6.15
C ARG A 109 14.85 4.33 7.41
N GLY A 110 14.09 3.38 7.96
CA GLY A 110 13.33 3.62 9.18
C GLY A 110 12.92 2.34 9.87
N TYR A 111 12.06 2.50 10.87
CA TYR A 111 11.38 1.42 11.55
C TYR A 111 9.87 1.59 11.48
N LEU A 112 9.16 0.47 11.54
CA LEU A 112 7.70 0.37 11.59
C LEU A 112 7.32 -0.73 12.58
N GLY A 113 6.35 -0.45 13.43
CA GLY A 113 5.82 -1.43 14.38
C GLY A 113 4.66 -0.84 15.16
N PHE A 114 4.25 -1.52 16.21
CA PHE A 114 3.08 -1.10 16.97
C PHE A 114 3.43 -0.53 18.33
N TRP A 115 2.53 0.30 18.85
CA TRP A 115 2.53 0.73 20.24
C TRP A 115 1.10 0.71 20.77
N ASP A 116 0.89 0.29 22.02
CA ASP A 116 -0.44 0.30 22.65
C ASP A 116 -0.80 1.66 23.26
N SER A 117 0.21 2.46 23.61
CA SER A 117 0.09 3.82 24.12
C SER A 117 1.36 4.59 23.76
N PHE A 118 1.26 5.58 22.89
CA PHE A 118 2.39 6.44 22.56
C PHE A 118 2.65 7.43 23.72
N ASP A 119 3.80 7.30 24.37
CA ASP A 119 4.29 8.28 25.34
C ASP A 119 5.53 8.98 24.79
N SER A 120 5.40 10.29 24.56
CA SER A 120 6.50 11.12 24.06
C SER A 120 7.70 11.21 24.99
N THR A 121 7.59 10.79 26.25
CA THR A 121 8.75 10.70 27.16
C THR A 121 9.73 9.59 26.80
N LEU A 122 9.30 8.63 25.97
CA LEU A 122 10.13 7.50 25.52
C LEU A 122 11.02 7.86 24.31
N LEU A 123 10.88 9.09 23.81
CA LEU A 123 11.72 9.69 22.76
C LEU A 123 13.08 10.10 23.33
N SER A 124 14.05 9.19 23.30
CA SER A 124 15.41 9.48 23.79
C SER A 124 16.50 9.02 22.82
N SER A 125 16.27 7.94 22.07
CA SER A 125 17.23 7.39 21.12
C SER A 125 16.57 6.37 20.18
N GLU A 126 17.25 6.04 19.08
CA GLU A 126 16.80 4.99 18.14
C GLU A 126 16.60 3.65 18.84
N ASN A 127 17.54 3.26 19.72
CA ASN A 127 17.49 1.98 20.42
C ASN A 127 16.26 1.89 21.33
N SER A 128 16.00 2.94 22.11
CA SER A 128 14.79 3.03 22.95
C SER A 128 13.52 2.84 22.11
N LEU A 129 13.40 3.56 21.00
CA LEU A 129 12.22 3.45 20.13
C LEU A 129 12.07 2.05 19.54
N LYS A 130 13.17 1.47 19.04
CA LYS A 130 13.18 0.15 18.42
C LYS A 130 12.78 -0.96 19.38
N GLU A 131 13.27 -0.93 20.62
CA GLU A 131 12.97 -1.93 21.64
C GLU A 131 11.51 -1.90 22.11
N ASN A 132 10.85 -0.74 22.00
CA ASN A 132 9.46 -0.56 22.39
C ASN A 132 8.44 -0.85 21.28
N LEU A 133 8.88 -1.08 20.04
CA LEU A 133 7.98 -1.48 18.96
C LEU A 133 7.45 -2.90 19.20
N ASN A 134 6.14 -3.06 19.29
CA ASN A 134 5.44 -4.33 19.40
C ASN A 134 5.13 -4.93 18.02
N GLU A 135 4.88 -6.25 18.01
CA GLU A 135 4.40 -6.96 16.82
C GLU A 135 2.95 -6.62 16.48
N SER A 136 2.16 -6.13 17.44
CA SER A 136 0.75 -5.74 17.28
C SER A 136 0.36 -4.73 18.35
N GLY A 137 -0.65 -3.91 18.08
CA GLY A 137 -1.09 -2.89 19.04
C GLY A 137 -2.10 -1.92 18.43
N LYS A 138 -2.39 -0.83 19.14
CA LYS A 138 -3.41 0.16 18.76
C LYS A 138 -2.92 1.23 17.80
N PHE A 139 -1.64 1.56 17.85
CA PHE A 139 -1.04 2.62 17.04
C PHE A 139 0.06 2.02 16.18
N LEU A 140 0.02 2.28 14.88
CA LEU A 140 1.14 2.01 14.00
C LEU A 140 2.12 3.17 14.08
N VAL A 141 3.40 2.87 14.32
CA VAL A 141 4.43 3.86 14.61
C VAL A 141 5.57 3.74 13.60
N ARG A 142 5.97 4.87 13.02
CA ARG A 142 7.08 4.99 12.06
C ARG A 142 8.09 6.02 12.52
N PHE A 143 9.38 5.74 12.35
CA PHE A 143 10.44 6.74 12.56
C PHE A 143 11.67 6.48 11.66
N LYS A 144 12.42 7.55 11.35
CA LYS A 144 13.64 7.49 10.51
C LYS A 144 14.78 6.79 11.26
N LYS A 145 15.67 6.08 10.57
CA LYS A 145 16.85 5.40 11.13
C LYS A 145 18.07 6.31 11.07
N GLY A 146 18.97 6.20 12.06
CA GLY A 146 20.28 6.85 12.08
C GLY A 146 20.32 8.22 12.76
N LEU A 147 19.24 8.63 13.44
CA LEU A 147 19.21 9.86 14.22
C LEU A 147 19.74 9.58 15.63
N LYS A 148 20.60 10.47 16.13
CA LYS A 148 21.18 10.34 17.47
C LYS A 148 20.15 10.59 18.57
N GLU A 149 19.28 11.57 18.34
CA GLU A 149 18.21 11.98 19.23
C GLU A 149 16.94 12.14 18.39
N TYR A 150 15.78 11.88 19.01
CA TYR A 150 14.48 11.98 18.38
C TYR A 150 13.64 13.01 19.10
N ASN A 151 12.86 13.76 18.33
CA ASN A 151 11.77 14.57 18.84
C ASN A 151 10.43 14.06 18.30
N LYS A 152 9.33 14.75 18.65
CA LYS A 152 7.97 14.35 18.25
C LYS A 152 7.74 14.39 16.73
N GLU A 153 8.48 15.21 16.01
CA GLU A 153 8.37 15.37 14.55
C GLU A 153 9.09 14.23 13.80
N ASP A 154 10.01 13.52 14.47
CA ASP A 154 10.74 12.39 13.89
C ASP A 154 9.96 11.06 13.99
N VAL A 155 8.84 11.06 14.72
CA VAL A 155 8.00 9.89 14.98
C VAL A 155 6.58 10.18 14.57
N GLU A 156 6.07 9.36 13.66
CA GLU A 156 4.69 9.43 13.19
C GLU A 156 3.88 8.27 13.75
N THR A 157 2.64 8.55 14.13
CA THR A 157 1.71 7.56 14.69
C THR A 157 0.39 7.60 13.93
N SER A 158 -0.13 6.43 13.57
CA SER A 158 -1.42 6.28 12.90
C SER A 158 -2.34 5.35 13.67
N THR A 159 -3.61 5.75 13.78
CA THR A 159 -4.70 4.97 14.35
C THR A 159 -5.54 4.25 13.29
N ASN A 160 -5.38 4.61 12.02
CA ASN A 160 -6.21 4.14 10.93
C ASN A 160 -5.38 3.28 9.98
N PHE A 161 -4.92 2.14 10.49
CA PHE A 161 -4.31 1.10 9.67
C PHE A 161 -5.35 -0.01 9.44
N SER A 162 -5.67 -0.26 8.19
CA SER A 162 -6.59 -1.33 7.83
C SER A 162 -6.18 -1.97 6.52
N ARG A 163 -6.61 -3.23 6.34
CA ARG A 163 -6.51 -3.95 5.08
C ARG A 163 -7.89 -4.07 4.46
N TYR A 164 -8.07 -3.55 3.26
CA TYR A 164 -9.29 -3.72 2.46
C TYR A 164 -9.12 -4.84 1.43
N PHE A 165 -10.19 -5.55 1.13
CA PHE A 165 -10.19 -6.75 0.28
C PHE A 165 -10.24 -6.45 -1.23
N GLU A 166 -9.53 -7.31 -1.98
CA GLU A 166 -9.50 -7.50 -3.44
C GLU A 166 -9.02 -6.28 -4.23
N ILE A 167 -7.75 -6.18 -4.67
CA ILE A 167 -6.99 -7.11 -5.51
C ILE A 167 -5.51 -7.02 -5.05
N THR A 168 -5.04 -7.98 -4.23
CA THR A 168 -3.70 -8.01 -3.58
C THR A 168 -3.41 -6.85 -2.60
N GLU A 169 -4.28 -6.80 -1.59
CA GLU A 169 -4.23 -6.13 -0.28
C GLU A 169 -3.69 -4.70 -0.24
N VAL A 170 -4.62 -3.79 0.08
CA VAL A 170 -4.35 -2.37 0.29
C VAL A 170 -3.97 -2.13 1.75
N PHE A 171 -2.93 -1.33 1.98
CA PHE A 171 -2.46 -0.83 3.26
C PHE A 171 -2.69 0.67 3.32
N ASP A 172 -3.64 1.10 4.14
CA ASP A 172 -3.73 2.50 4.56
C ASP A 172 -2.92 2.68 5.84
N ASP A 173 -2.06 3.68 5.88
CA ASP A 173 -1.24 3.97 7.06
C ASP A 173 -1.38 5.38 7.59
N ASP A 174 -2.18 6.22 6.93
CA ASP A 174 -2.48 7.62 7.31
C ASP A 174 -1.24 8.48 7.70
N PHE A 175 -0.04 8.09 7.26
CA PHE A 175 1.19 8.86 7.51
C PHE A 175 1.30 10.04 6.55
N ASN A 176 2.07 11.06 6.94
CA ASN A 176 2.30 12.23 6.10
C ASN A 176 3.53 12.00 5.22
N TYR A 177 3.44 12.34 3.92
CA TYR A 177 4.52 12.22 2.95
C TYR A 177 4.69 13.56 2.21
N ASP A 178 5.36 14.49 2.89
CA ASP A 178 5.77 15.82 2.45
C ASP A 178 4.70 16.75 1.82
N LYS A 179 4.47 17.87 2.54
CA LYS A 179 3.88 19.17 2.14
C LYS A 179 2.38 19.28 1.95
N GLU A 180 1.66 18.24 1.58
CA GLU A 180 0.18 18.26 1.51
C GLU A 180 -0.37 17.02 2.23
N PRO A 181 -1.49 17.13 2.97
CA PRO A 181 -2.16 15.99 3.62
C PRO A 181 -2.87 15.12 2.56
N GLU A 182 -2.14 14.67 1.56
CA GLU A 182 -2.61 13.68 0.61
C GLU A 182 -2.58 12.32 1.31
N LYS A 183 -3.75 11.69 1.40
CA LYS A 183 -3.87 10.33 1.93
C LYS A 183 -3.47 9.36 0.85
N PHE A 184 -2.40 8.62 1.10
CA PHE A 184 -1.95 7.54 0.20
C PHE A 184 -2.44 6.21 0.74
N SER A 185 -2.96 5.39 -0.16
CA SER A 185 -3.10 3.98 0.10
C SER A 185 -1.96 3.25 -0.61
N PHE A 186 -1.53 2.14 -0.06
CA PHE A 186 -0.47 1.32 -0.62
C PHE A 186 -1.05 -0.01 -1.08
N LYS A 187 -0.61 -0.54 -2.22
CA LYS A 187 -0.92 -1.91 -2.64
C LYS A 187 0.34 -2.73 -2.66
N THR A 188 0.21 -4.03 -2.43
CA THR A 188 1.36 -4.93 -2.60
C THR A 188 1.81 -4.99 -4.06
N LEU A 189 3.13 -5.16 -4.27
CA LEU A 189 3.72 -5.37 -5.58
C LEU A 189 4.43 -6.73 -5.65
N SER A 190 4.37 -7.34 -6.84
CA SER A 190 5.16 -8.53 -7.15
C SER A 190 6.66 -8.28 -7.14
N GLY A 191 7.11 -7.04 -7.24
CA GLY A 191 8.52 -6.68 -7.21
C GLY A 191 8.68 -5.19 -7.39
N ILE A 192 9.83 -4.64 -6.97
CA ILE A 192 10.13 -3.25 -7.31
C ILE A 192 10.38 -3.13 -8.83
N PRO A 193 9.94 -2.05 -9.47
CA PRO A 193 10.23 -1.79 -10.88
C PRO A 193 11.74 -1.82 -11.19
N GLU A 194 12.11 -2.25 -12.41
CA GLU A 194 13.52 -2.42 -12.78
C GLU A 194 14.36 -1.16 -12.57
N HIS A 195 13.85 0.01 -12.95
CA HIS A 195 14.58 1.27 -12.79
C HIS A 195 14.91 1.58 -11.32
N ILE A 196 14.00 1.25 -10.39
CA ILE A 196 14.23 1.39 -8.94
C ILE A 196 15.26 0.38 -8.49
N PHE A 197 15.13 -0.89 -8.89
CA PHE A 197 16.11 -1.93 -8.57
C PHE A 197 17.52 -1.55 -9.06
N SER A 198 17.62 -1.07 -10.29
CA SER A 198 18.85 -0.57 -10.91
C SER A 198 19.46 0.60 -10.14
N ALA A 199 18.66 1.56 -9.71
CA ALA A 199 19.12 2.71 -8.94
C ALA A 199 19.58 2.31 -7.53
N LEU A 200 18.84 1.43 -6.84
CA LEU A 200 19.25 0.85 -5.56
C LEU A 200 20.58 0.09 -5.68
N LYS A 201 20.72 -0.79 -6.70
CA LYS A 201 21.94 -1.56 -6.96
C LYS A 201 23.15 -0.65 -7.26
N LYS A 202 22.94 0.49 -7.91
CA LYS A 202 24.00 1.49 -8.14
C LYS A 202 24.45 2.14 -6.84
N LYS A 203 23.50 2.61 -6.01
CA LYS A 203 23.79 3.19 -4.68
C LYS A 203 24.42 2.19 -3.72
N SER A 204 24.19 0.87 -3.89
CA SER A 204 24.86 -0.16 -3.11
C SER A 204 26.39 -0.13 -3.18
N LYS A 205 26.95 0.46 -4.24
CA LYS A 205 28.40 0.64 -4.39
C LYS A 205 28.99 1.66 -3.42
N ASP A 206 28.13 2.47 -2.79
CA ASP A 206 28.51 3.51 -1.83
C ASP A 206 28.54 2.99 -0.37
N GLY A 207 28.50 1.66 -0.17
CA GLY A 207 28.73 0.99 1.11
C GLY A 207 27.49 0.42 1.81
N VAL A 208 26.28 0.66 1.29
CA VAL A 208 25.02 0.11 1.86
C VAL A 208 24.27 -0.70 0.80
N ASN A 209 24.27 -2.03 0.91
CA ASN A 209 23.56 -2.87 -0.04
C ASN A 209 22.06 -3.00 0.28
N TYR A 210 21.25 -2.02 -0.15
CA TYR A 210 19.80 -1.99 0.12
C TYR A 210 19.05 -3.24 -0.35
N ILE A 211 19.47 -3.84 -1.48
CA ILE A 211 18.83 -5.03 -2.04
C ILE A 211 18.95 -6.23 -1.08
N GLU A 212 20.13 -6.39 -0.47
CA GLU A 212 20.39 -7.45 0.51
C GLU A 212 19.83 -7.10 1.89
N GLU A 213 20.06 -5.87 2.36
CA GLU A 213 19.62 -5.43 3.69
C GLU A 213 18.11 -5.60 3.87
N TYR A 214 17.32 -5.28 2.84
CA TYR A 214 15.85 -5.32 2.87
C TYR A 214 15.24 -6.55 2.20
N ASN A 215 16.04 -7.58 1.89
CA ASN A 215 15.58 -8.84 1.29
C ASN A 215 14.69 -8.63 0.03
N ILE A 216 14.97 -7.61 -0.79
CA ILE A 216 14.11 -7.21 -1.91
C ILE A 216 13.91 -8.38 -2.89
N LYS A 217 14.96 -9.16 -3.16
CA LYS A 217 14.90 -10.35 -4.01
C LYS A 217 14.05 -11.48 -3.43
N GLN A 218 13.91 -11.55 -2.10
CA GLN A 218 13.09 -12.57 -1.44
C GLN A 218 11.61 -12.19 -1.52
N TYR A 219 11.29 -10.92 -1.30
CA TYR A 219 9.92 -10.41 -1.40
C TYR A 219 9.41 -10.26 -2.84
N SER A 220 10.31 -10.29 -3.82
CA SER A 220 9.91 -10.25 -5.22
C SER A 220 9.47 -11.63 -5.72
N SER A 221 8.29 -11.69 -6.34
CA SER A 221 7.82 -12.76 -7.19
C SER A 221 8.82 -13.05 -8.31
N LYS A 222 8.99 -14.33 -8.63
CA LYS A 222 9.98 -14.80 -9.60
C LYS A 222 9.31 -15.56 -10.71
N ILE A 223 9.97 -15.60 -11.85
CA ILE A 223 9.66 -16.53 -12.92
C ILE A 223 10.85 -17.44 -13.19
N LYS A 224 10.58 -18.59 -13.79
CA LYS A 224 11.56 -19.50 -14.32
C LYS A 224 11.27 -19.74 -15.80
N VAL A 225 12.30 -19.66 -16.65
CA VAL A 225 12.16 -19.96 -18.07
C VAL A 225 12.06 -21.48 -18.28
N ILE A 226 11.03 -21.93 -18.99
CA ILE A 226 10.78 -23.37 -19.26
C ILE A 226 11.13 -23.79 -20.68
N THR A 227 11.18 -22.84 -21.61
CA THR A 227 11.64 -23.06 -22.99
C THR A 227 13.17 -23.02 -23.09
N GLU A 228 13.75 -23.61 -24.13
CA GLU A 228 15.20 -23.57 -24.36
C GLU A 228 15.74 -22.14 -24.47
N LYS A 229 14.95 -21.22 -25.04
CA LYS A 229 15.30 -19.81 -25.22
C LYS A 229 14.07 -18.92 -25.36
N THR A 230 14.05 -17.78 -24.66
CA THR A 230 13.04 -16.72 -24.82
C THR A 230 13.71 -15.35 -24.89
N PHE A 231 13.05 -14.36 -25.51
CA PHE A 231 13.62 -13.04 -25.76
C PHE A 231 12.86 -11.95 -25.01
N PHE A 232 13.59 -10.97 -24.49
CA PHE A 232 13.02 -9.72 -24.03
C PHE A 232 12.51 -8.88 -25.20
N HIS A 233 11.23 -8.55 -25.17
CA HIS A 233 10.55 -7.64 -26.09
C HIS A 233 10.37 -6.25 -25.47
N ASN A 234 10.45 -5.18 -26.27
CA ASN A 234 10.21 -3.81 -25.77
C ASN A 234 8.74 -3.52 -25.49
N GLU A 235 7.86 -4.22 -26.19
CA GLU A 235 6.41 -4.05 -26.18
C GLU A 235 5.75 -5.42 -26.14
N LYS A 236 4.47 -5.46 -25.76
CA LYS A 236 3.63 -6.66 -25.71
C LYS A 236 3.22 -7.15 -27.11
N SER A 237 4.20 -7.35 -27.99
CA SER A 237 3.98 -7.67 -29.39
C SER A 237 5.07 -8.60 -29.93
N LYS A 238 4.65 -9.60 -30.70
CA LYS A 238 5.56 -10.53 -31.39
C LYS A 238 6.46 -9.82 -32.40
N ASN A 239 6.03 -8.68 -32.92
CA ASN A 239 6.78 -7.87 -33.88
C ASN A 239 7.73 -6.87 -33.20
N SER A 240 7.72 -6.81 -31.87
CA SER A 240 8.60 -5.91 -31.11
C SER A 240 10.07 -6.29 -31.24
N LYS A 241 10.94 -5.27 -31.27
CA LYS A 241 12.39 -5.43 -31.30
C LYS A 241 12.85 -6.24 -30.08
N ARG A 242 13.68 -7.25 -30.34
CA ARG A 242 14.32 -8.09 -29.31
C ARG A 242 15.60 -7.40 -28.82
N LYS A 243 15.83 -7.40 -27.51
CA LYS A 243 17.02 -6.77 -26.91
C LYS A 243 18.03 -7.77 -26.35
N ALA A 244 17.54 -8.73 -25.58
CA ALA A 244 18.32 -9.76 -24.90
C ALA A 244 17.51 -11.06 -24.87
N PHE A 245 18.11 -12.14 -24.36
CA PHE A 245 17.44 -13.42 -24.21
C PHE A 245 17.76 -14.06 -22.86
N LEU A 246 16.87 -14.93 -22.43
CA LEU A 246 17.05 -15.86 -21.34
C LEU A 246 17.00 -17.29 -21.90
N VAL A 247 17.66 -18.21 -21.21
CA VAL A 247 17.66 -19.64 -21.54
C VAL A 247 16.91 -20.42 -20.47
N LYS A 248 16.65 -21.69 -20.75
CA LYS A 248 15.96 -22.59 -19.83
C LYS A 248 16.57 -22.58 -18.44
N ASN A 249 15.70 -22.56 -17.42
CA ASN A 249 16.02 -22.47 -16.00
C ASN A 249 16.56 -21.12 -15.51
N ASP A 250 16.73 -20.12 -16.38
CA ASP A 250 17.02 -18.76 -15.91
C ASP A 250 15.87 -18.26 -15.02
N ILE A 251 16.24 -17.55 -13.95
CA ILE A 251 15.31 -16.93 -13.01
C ILE A 251 15.33 -15.42 -13.21
N ALA A 252 14.14 -14.83 -13.35
CA ALA A 252 13.95 -13.39 -13.45
C ALA A 252 12.88 -12.91 -12.45
N TYR A 253 12.83 -11.60 -12.21
CA TYR A 253 11.90 -10.97 -11.27
C TYR A 253 10.69 -10.45 -12.01
N LEU A 254 9.50 -10.76 -11.50
CA LEU A 254 8.22 -10.33 -12.07
C LEU A 254 7.88 -8.91 -11.61
N GLU A 255 7.67 -7.99 -12.55
CA GLU A 255 7.10 -6.68 -12.25
C GLU A 255 5.58 -6.71 -12.36
N GLU A 256 5.07 -7.14 -13.53
CA GLU A 256 3.65 -7.07 -13.87
C GLU A 256 3.23 -8.27 -14.72
N GLU A 257 2.03 -8.79 -14.46
CA GLU A 257 1.40 -9.85 -15.24
C GLU A 257 0.27 -9.27 -16.11
N PHE A 258 0.23 -9.71 -17.36
CA PHE A 258 -0.84 -9.47 -18.33
C PHE A 258 -1.19 -10.82 -18.96
N ASP A 259 -2.39 -10.93 -19.54
CA ASP A 259 -2.94 -12.20 -20.06
C ASP A 259 -1.89 -13.10 -20.76
N ASP A 260 -1.27 -12.60 -21.83
CA ASP A 260 -0.30 -13.36 -22.63
C ASP A 260 1.16 -12.98 -22.39
N TRP A 261 1.41 -11.96 -21.56
CA TRP A 261 2.72 -11.33 -21.43
C TRP A 261 3.05 -11.01 -19.98
N VAL A 262 4.31 -11.20 -19.61
CA VAL A 262 4.81 -10.76 -18.31
C VAL A 262 5.91 -9.73 -18.52
N LYS A 263 5.90 -8.67 -17.72
CA LYS A 263 7.01 -7.72 -17.65
C LYS A 263 7.96 -8.17 -16.56
N VAL A 264 9.21 -8.39 -16.91
CA VAL A 264 10.21 -8.95 -15.99
C VAL A 264 11.56 -8.27 -16.18
N TYR A 265 12.44 -8.41 -15.20
CA TYR A 265 13.85 -8.07 -15.33
C TYR A 265 14.77 -9.16 -14.79
N PHE A 266 15.92 -9.30 -15.44
CA PHE A 266 16.97 -10.23 -15.06
C PHE A 266 18.13 -9.49 -14.40
N ASP A 267 18.45 -9.88 -13.17
CA ASP A 267 19.56 -9.31 -12.39
C ASP A 267 20.90 -9.98 -12.72
N GLY A 268 21.42 -9.70 -13.92
CA GLY A 268 22.75 -10.14 -14.33
C GLY A 268 23.86 -9.15 -13.99
N LYS A 269 24.98 -9.26 -14.72
CA LYS A 269 26.05 -8.23 -14.73
C LYS A 269 25.48 -6.86 -15.13
N ILE A 270 24.58 -6.87 -16.10
CA ILE A 270 23.75 -5.74 -16.51
C ILE A 270 22.31 -6.16 -16.26
N ILE A 271 21.51 -5.27 -15.68
CA ILE A 271 20.08 -5.52 -15.50
C ILE A 271 19.41 -5.36 -16.88
N SER A 272 18.67 -6.40 -17.28
CA SER A 272 17.94 -6.41 -18.56
C SER A 272 16.45 -6.58 -18.29
N SER A 273 15.62 -5.67 -18.80
CA SER A 273 14.17 -5.70 -18.66
C SER A 273 13.45 -5.79 -20.00
N GLY A 274 12.23 -6.30 -19.94
CA GLY A 274 11.31 -6.33 -21.07
C GLY A 274 10.15 -7.28 -20.84
N TYR A 275 9.38 -7.48 -21.90
CA TYR A 275 8.26 -8.41 -21.91
C TYR A 275 8.69 -9.79 -22.38
N LEU A 276 8.25 -10.82 -21.67
CA LEU A 276 8.32 -12.22 -22.09
C LEU A 276 6.90 -12.75 -22.31
N LYS A 277 6.76 -13.78 -23.15
CA LYS A 277 5.47 -14.46 -23.30
C LYS A 277 5.18 -15.30 -22.06
N ARG A 278 3.93 -15.30 -21.61
CA ARG A 278 3.49 -16.09 -20.46
C ARG A 278 3.72 -17.59 -20.65
N ALA A 279 3.56 -18.08 -21.89
CA ALA A 279 3.76 -19.48 -22.24
C ALA A 279 5.23 -19.97 -22.19
N ASP A 280 6.19 -19.05 -22.15
CA ASP A 280 7.62 -19.39 -22.14
C ASP A 280 8.17 -19.58 -20.71
N ILE A 281 7.34 -19.30 -19.69
CA ILE A 281 7.76 -19.18 -18.29
C ILE A 281 6.80 -19.88 -17.33
N GLU A 282 7.32 -20.23 -16.16
CA GLU A 282 6.59 -20.65 -14.97
C GLU A 282 6.71 -19.53 -13.92
N ILE A 283 5.59 -19.09 -13.32
CA ILE A 283 5.64 -18.17 -12.17
C ILE A 283 5.90 -19.00 -10.91
N LEU A 284 6.96 -18.65 -10.19
CA LEU A 284 7.34 -19.29 -8.93
C LEU A 284 6.55 -18.62 -7.81
N LYS A 285 5.69 -19.40 -7.15
CA LYS A 285 4.97 -19.00 -5.95
C LYS A 285 5.78 -19.30 -4.70
#